data_AF-A0A239XNJ7-F1
#
_entry.id   AF-A0A239XNJ7-F1
#
_cell.length_a   1.000
_cell.length_b   1.000
_cell.length_c   1.000
_cell.angle_alpha   90.00
_cell.angle_beta   90.00
_cell.angle_gamma   90.00
#
_symmetry.space_group_name_H-M   'P 1'
#
loop_
_entity.id
_entity.type
_entity.pdbx_description
1 polymer ?
#
loop_
_entity_poly.entity_id
_entity_poly.type
_entity_poly.pdbx_seq_one_letter_code
_entity_poly.pdbx_strand_id
1 'polypeptide(L)'
;MFFGDYLKKDETELERRLAHFNKKCKCPNCNNEPDEQKTRKFKCKNCQQYVFVKKNNDNFYYLTEQQSEEMEYIKKFVSFKYKNFNKLVNCGYDKEILLEEFNNSYIVTFEPLKEFIWSKFNFLLESPTTKPHQFSLIYPSMANFSKEEGNHEQVIEFRKLALDSQLNENRRFLNYQYFEVECVILSVSGTECEKYDNTVIELEKLFENPPLPHKTIEFDSCRCRYGFRPKKDSEGDWLLKL
;
A
#
# COMPACT_ATOMS: atom_id res chain seq x y z
N MET A 1 4.44 -31.22 13.53
CA MET A 1 5.36 -30.66 12.52
C MET A 1 5.10 -29.16 12.47
N PHE A 2 6.14 -28.36 12.68
CA PHE A 2 6.05 -26.94 12.99
C PHE A 2 5.67 -26.08 11.77
N PHE A 3 4.89 -25.02 12.02
CA PHE A 3 4.40 -24.01 11.08
C PHE A 3 5.51 -23.25 10.29
N GLY A 4 6.78 -23.36 10.68
CA GLY A 4 7.87 -22.50 10.21
C GLY A 4 8.65 -22.96 8.98
N ASP A 5 8.69 -24.27 8.68
CA ASP A 5 9.69 -24.79 7.72
C ASP A 5 9.31 -24.64 6.23
N TYR A 6 8.08 -24.21 5.92
CA TYR A 6 7.50 -24.40 4.58
C TYR A 6 7.24 -23.12 3.76
N LEU A 7 7.48 -21.92 4.29
CA LEU A 7 7.03 -20.66 3.65
C LEU A 7 8.09 -20.00 2.75
N LYS A 8 8.89 -20.78 2.02
CA LYS A 8 10.10 -20.27 1.34
C LYS A 8 9.95 -19.71 -0.09
N LYS A 9 8.84 -19.83 -0.85
CA LYS A 9 8.69 -19.17 -2.18
C LYS A 9 7.25 -18.90 -2.64
N ASP A 10 6.93 -17.63 -2.92
CA ASP A 10 5.96 -16.96 -3.85
C ASP A 10 4.91 -17.78 -4.61
N GLU A 11 3.71 -17.21 -4.88
CA GLU A 11 2.52 -17.69 -5.65
C GLU A 11 2.36 -19.20 -5.93
N THR A 12 3.40 -19.85 -6.44
CA THR A 12 3.66 -21.28 -6.30
C THR A 12 3.41 -21.84 -4.90
N GLU A 13 3.53 -21.10 -3.79
CA GLU A 13 3.17 -21.65 -2.45
C GLU A 13 1.67 -21.90 -2.31
N LEU A 14 0.82 -20.96 -2.74
CA LEU A 14 -0.62 -21.18 -2.73
C LEU A 14 -0.99 -22.32 -3.67
N GLU A 15 -0.39 -22.36 -4.86
CA GLU A 15 -0.60 -23.43 -5.84
C GLU A 15 -0.04 -24.79 -5.37
N ARG A 16 1.08 -24.82 -4.65
CA ARG A 16 1.67 -26.02 -4.04
C ARG A 16 0.82 -26.51 -2.88
N ARG A 17 0.33 -25.65 -2.00
CA ARG A 17 -0.61 -26.05 -0.94
C ARG A 17 -1.91 -26.56 -1.53
N LEU A 18 -2.44 -25.89 -2.55
CA LEU A 18 -3.59 -26.38 -3.30
C LEU A 18 -3.31 -27.73 -3.97
N ALA A 19 -2.12 -27.94 -4.54
CA ALA A 19 -1.72 -29.23 -5.11
C ALA A 19 -1.52 -30.33 -4.04
N HIS A 20 -1.16 -29.95 -2.81
CA HIS A 20 -1.09 -30.85 -1.66
C HIS A 20 -2.48 -31.23 -1.15
N PHE A 21 -3.44 -30.32 -1.23
CA PHE A 21 -4.83 -30.62 -0.90
C PHE A 21 -5.48 -31.50 -1.96
N ASN A 22 -6.49 -32.27 -1.55
CA ASN A 22 -7.10 -33.28 -2.40
C ASN A 22 -7.75 -32.63 -3.63
N LYS A 23 -7.06 -32.70 -4.78
CA LYS A 23 -7.59 -32.31 -6.10
C LYS A 23 -8.83 -33.12 -6.51
N LYS A 24 -9.04 -34.27 -5.88
CA LYS A 24 -10.18 -35.13 -6.16
C LYS A 24 -11.38 -34.55 -5.41
N CYS A 25 -12.54 -34.48 -6.08
CA CYS A 25 -13.83 -34.13 -5.49
C CYS A 25 -14.25 -35.15 -4.42
N LYS A 26 -13.48 -35.29 -3.35
CA LYS A 26 -13.62 -36.27 -2.27
C LYS A 26 -13.61 -35.53 -0.94
N CYS A 27 -14.44 -35.99 -0.02
CA CYS A 27 -14.50 -35.45 1.34
C CYS A 27 -13.12 -35.58 2.01
N PRO A 28 -12.52 -34.51 2.54
CA PRO A 28 -11.21 -34.56 3.19
C PRO A 28 -11.23 -35.35 4.50
N ASN A 29 -12.41 -35.58 5.08
CA ASN A 29 -12.57 -36.28 6.36
C ASN A 29 -12.74 -37.80 6.21
N CYS A 30 -13.34 -38.28 5.10
CA CYS A 30 -13.62 -39.71 4.91
C CYS A 30 -13.35 -40.24 3.51
N ASN A 31 -12.83 -39.40 2.61
CA ASN A 31 -12.41 -39.72 1.25
C ASN A 31 -13.53 -40.23 0.30
N ASN A 32 -14.80 -40.14 0.71
CA ASN A 32 -15.95 -40.43 -0.15
C ASN A 32 -16.31 -39.24 -1.06
N GLU A 33 -16.79 -39.54 -2.26
CA GLU A 33 -17.24 -38.52 -3.21
C GLU A 33 -18.56 -37.90 -2.72
N PRO A 34 -18.65 -36.57 -2.59
CA PRO A 34 -19.86 -35.90 -2.18
C PRO A 34 -20.81 -35.72 -3.38
N ASP A 35 -22.09 -35.97 -3.14
CA ASP A 35 -23.16 -35.79 -4.14
C ASP A 35 -23.39 -34.31 -4.52
N GLU A 36 -22.98 -33.37 -3.66
CA GLU A 36 -23.20 -31.93 -3.82
C GLU A 36 -21.87 -31.19 -4.03
N GLN A 37 -21.75 -30.50 -5.16
CA GLN A 37 -20.48 -29.88 -5.58
C GLN A 37 -20.57 -28.35 -5.78
N LYS A 38 -21.71 -27.70 -5.46
CA LYS A 38 -22.00 -26.31 -5.86
C LYS A 38 -22.17 -25.30 -4.72
N THR A 39 -21.84 -25.64 -3.47
CA THR A 39 -21.99 -24.74 -2.31
C THR A 39 -20.63 -24.39 -1.70
N ARG A 40 -20.54 -23.26 -0.97
CA ARG A 40 -19.29 -22.84 -0.28
C ARG A 40 -18.93 -23.75 0.90
N LYS A 41 -19.91 -24.44 1.47
CA LYS A 41 -19.81 -25.34 2.61
C LYS A 41 -20.98 -26.34 2.53
N PHE A 42 -20.73 -27.61 2.82
CA PHE A 42 -21.77 -28.63 2.92
C PHE A 42 -21.44 -29.64 4.01
N LYS A 43 -22.43 -30.45 4.43
CA LYS A 43 -22.25 -31.54 5.39
C LYS A 43 -22.14 -32.86 4.62
N CYS A 44 -21.04 -33.60 4.78
CA CYS A 44 -20.83 -34.86 4.08
C CYS A 44 -21.85 -35.91 4.56
N LYS A 45 -22.61 -36.52 3.65
CA LYS A 45 -23.61 -37.55 4.00
C LYS A 45 -23.01 -38.78 4.68
N ASN A 46 -21.77 -39.13 4.35
CA ASN A 46 -21.11 -40.33 4.89
C ASN A 46 -20.54 -40.12 6.31
N CYS A 47 -19.73 -39.08 6.53
CA CYS A 47 -19.08 -38.87 7.82
C CYS A 47 -19.72 -37.77 8.68
N GLN A 48 -20.77 -37.10 8.18
CA GLN A 48 -21.50 -36.03 8.86
C GLN A 48 -20.63 -34.81 9.24
N GLN A 49 -19.39 -34.73 8.76
CA GLN A 49 -18.50 -33.59 8.96
C GLN A 49 -18.74 -32.50 7.91
N TYR A 50 -18.48 -31.25 8.27
CA TYR A 50 -18.49 -30.16 7.31
C TYR A 50 -17.30 -30.24 6.35
N VAL A 51 -17.57 -29.90 5.09
CA VAL A 51 -16.59 -29.79 4.02
C VAL A 51 -16.70 -28.39 3.45
N PHE A 52 -15.55 -27.72 3.33
CA PHE A 52 -15.44 -26.37 2.81
C PHE A 52 -14.96 -26.44 1.37
N VAL A 53 -15.64 -25.71 0.49
CA VAL A 53 -15.36 -25.73 -0.94
C VAL A 53 -14.71 -24.43 -1.34
N LYS A 54 -13.50 -24.52 -1.90
CA LYS A 54 -12.77 -23.38 -2.43
C LYS A 54 -12.52 -23.59 -3.92
N LYS A 55 -12.78 -22.55 -4.71
CA LYS A 55 -12.48 -22.51 -6.13
C LYS A 55 -11.15 -21.79 -6.35
N ASN A 56 -10.27 -22.38 -7.14
CA ASN A 56 -9.11 -21.69 -7.71
C ASN A 56 -9.03 -22.01 -9.21
N ASN A 57 -9.11 -21.00 -10.06
CA ASN A 57 -9.32 -21.14 -11.50
C ASN A 57 -10.49 -22.11 -11.77
N ASP A 58 -10.27 -23.18 -12.53
CA ASP A 58 -11.31 -24.16 -12.87
C ASP A 58 -11.41 -25.34 -11.88
N ASN A 59 -10.55 -25.38 -10.86
CA ASN A 59 -10.50 -26.48 -9.90
C ASN A 59 -11.24 -26.16 -8.60
N PHE A 60 -11.96 -27.16 -8.09
CA PHE A 60 -12.56 -27.15 -6.76
C PHE A 60 -11.73 -27.98 -5.78
N TYR A 61 -11.56 -27.44 -4.58
CA TYR A 61 -10.83 -28.06 -3.49
C TYR A 61 -11.78 -28.27 -2.33
N TYR A 62 -11.82 -29.50 -1.82
CA TYR A 62 -12.63 -29.87 -0.66
C TYR A 62 -11.71 -29.98 0.55
N LEU A 63 -11.99 -29.14 1.54
CA LEU A 63 -11.09 -28.86 2.64
C LEU A 63 -11.79 -29.05 3.98
N THR A 64 -11.01 -29.43 4.98
CA THR A 64 -11.46 -29.30 6.38
C THR A 64 -11.59 -27.81 6.73
N GLU A 65 -12.23 -27.51 7.87
CA GLU A 65 -12.30 -26.14 8.39
C GLU A 65 -10.90 -25.54 8.55
N GLN A 66 -10.01 -26.28 9.22
CA GLN A 66 -8.62 -25.89 9.44
C GLN A 66 -7.87 -25.59 8.13
N GLN A 67 -8.00 -26.45 7.12
CA GLN A 67 -7.37 -26.23 5.81
C GLN A 67 -7.96 -25.01 5.09
N SER A 68 -9.27 -24.79 5.20
CA SER A 68 -9.93 -23.61 4.63
C SER A 68 -9.44 -22.32 5.28
N GLU A 69 -9.32 -22.29 6.61
CA GLU A 69 -8.78 -21.16 7.37
C GLU A 69 -7.32 -20.89 7.02
N GLU A 70 -6.50 -21.93 6.95
CA GLU A 70 -5.10 -21.86 6.55
C GLU A 70 -4.95 -21.24 5.16
N MET A 71 -5.78 -21.63 4.19
CA MET A 71 -5.74 -21.02 2.86
C MET A 71 -6.18 -19.55 2.86
N GLU A 72 -7.19 -19.20 3.64
CA GLU A 72 -7.60 -17.80 3.78
C GLU A 72 -6.49 -16.95 4.38
N TYR A 73 -5.80 -17.49 5.39
CA TYR A 73 -4.64 -16.86 5.99
C TYR A 73 -3.54 -16.60 4.95
N ILE A 74 -3.12 -17.63 4.20
CA ILE A 74 -2.09 -17.50 3.17
C ILE A 74 -2.48 -16.47 2.11
N LYS A 75 -3.73 -16.51 1.64
CA LYS A 75 -4.22 -15.55 0.64
C LYS A 75 -4.14 -14.11 1.16
N LYS A 76 -4.55 -13.87 2.41
CA LYS A 76 -4.44 -12.54 3.04
C LYS A 76 -2.98 -12.13 3.19
N PHE A 77 -2.11 -13.04 3.64
CA PHE A 77 -0.70 -12.79 3.85
C PHE A 77 0.02 -12.42 2.53
N VAL A 78 -0.17 -13.24 1.48
CA VAL A 78 0.43 -13.03 0.16
C VAL A 78 -0.07 -11.73 -0.46
N SER A 79 -1.37 -11.46 -0.40
CA SER A 79 -1.95 -10.21 -0.90
C SER A 79 -1.38 -8.98 -0.19
N PHE A 80 -1.32 -9.03 1.14
CA PHE A 80 -0.74 -7.95 1.95
C PHE A 80 0.75 -7.73 1.65
N LYS A 81 1.52 -8.81 1.52
CA LYS A 81 2.95 -8.76 1.17
C LYS A 81 3.16 -8.04 -0.16
N TYR A 82 2.56 -8.52 -1.25
CA TYR A 82 2.81 -7.97 -2.58
C TYR A 82 2.26 -6.56 -2.74
N LYS A 83 1.12 -6.26 -2.11
CA LYS A 83 0.60 -4.89 -2.06
C LYS A 83 1.65 -3.93 -1.51
N ASN A 84 2.29 -4.28 -0.40
CA ASN A 84 3.27 -3.41 0.27
C ASN A 84 4.67 -3.47 -0.37
N PHE A 85 5.06 -4.60 -0.96
CA PHE A 85 6.29 -4.69 -1.74
C PHE A 85 6.23 -3.80 -2.97
N ASN A 86 5.09 -3.76 -3.66
CA ASN A 86 4.89 -2.84 -4.78
C ASN A 86 4.99 -1.37 -4.34
N LYS A 87 4.54 -1.01 -3.13
CA LYS A 87 4.75 0.34 -2.58
C LYS A 87 6.23 0.64 -2.39
N LEU A 88 7.00 -0.28 -1.78
CA LEU A 88 8.45 -0.12 -1.57
C LEU A 88 9.19 0.02 -2.91
N VAL A 89 8.87 -0.81 -3.90
CA VAL A 89 9.45 -0.73 -5.24
C VAL A 89 9.14 0.60 -5.92
N ASN A 90 7.89 1.08 -5.82
CA ASN A 90 7.51 2.40 -6.33
C ASN A 90 8.22 3.56 -5.60
N CYS A 91 8.70 3.34 -4.37
CA CYS A 91 9.52 4.29 -3.63
C CYS A 91 11.01 4.20 -3.99
N GLY A 92 11.41 3.28 -4.87
CA GLY A 92 12.79 3.11 -5.35
C GLY A 92 13.57 1.97 -4.70
N TYR A 93 12.93 1.10 -3.93
CA TYR A 93 13.58 -0.12 -3.44
C TYR A 93 13.75 -1.13 -4.59
N ASP A 94 14.93 -1.75 -4.69
CA ASP A 94 15.16 -2.77 -5.72
C ASP A 94 14.32 -4.03 -5.47
N LYS A 95 13.58 -4.47 -6.49
CA LYS A 95 12.64 -5.60 -6.36
C LYS A 95 13.36 -6.93 -6.09
N GLU A 96 14.48 -7.17 -6.73
CA GLU A 96 15.20 -8.45 -6.61
C GLU A 96 15.82 -8.56 -5.22
N ILE A 97 16.45 -7.48 -4.75
CA ILE A 97 17.01 -7.39 -3.39
C ILE A 97 15.91 -7.54 -2.35
N LEU A 98 14.76 -6.87 -2.50
CA LEU A 98 13.64 -6.96 -1.56
C LEU A 98 13.13 -8.40 -1.40
N LEU A 99 12.99 -9.11 -2.52
CA LEU A 99 12.55 -10.51 -2.53
C LEU A 99 13.61 -11.43 -1.91
N GLU A 100 14.89 -11.20 -2.20
CA GLU A 100 15.99 -11.96 -1.59
C GLU A 100 16.01 -11.79 -0.07
N GLU A 101 15.99 -10.56 0.43
CA GLU A 101 15.99 -10.25 1.85
C GLU A 101 14.77 -10.84 2.57
N PHE A 102 13.59 -10.77 1.96
CA PHE A 102 12.39 -11.40 2.51
C PHE A 102 12.55 -12.92 2.59
N ASN A 103 13.03 -13.57 1.52
CA ASN A 103 13.23 -15.02 1.52
C ASN A 103 14.26 -15.47 2.58
N ASN A 104 15.28 -14.64 2.83
CA ASN A 104 16.30 -14.90 3.84
C ASN A 104 15.82 -14.65 5.28
N SER A 105 14.77 -13.84 5.48
CA SER A 105 14.20 -13.54 6.79
C SER A 105 13.26 -14.61 7.36
N TYR A 106 12.84 -15.60 6.55
CA TYR A 106 11.94 -16.68 6.97
C TYR A 106 10.64 -16.19 7.63
N ILE A 107 10.08 -15.09 7.14
CA ILE A 107 8.87 -14.47 7.70
C ILE A 107 7.62 -15.25 7.29
N VAL A 108 6.84 -15.65 8.28
CA VAL A 108 5.67 -16.52 8.11
C VAL A 108 4.38 -15.96 8.70
N THR A 109 4.46 -14.85 9.44
CA THR A 109 3.34 -14.20 10.12
C THR A 109 3.26 -12.71 9.82
N PHE A 110 2.09 -12.11 10.04
CA PHE A 110 1.83 -10.70 9.72
C PHE A 110 2.72 -9.72 10.48
N GLU A 111 2.91 -9.90 11.78
CA GLU A 111 3.70 -8.97 12.61
C GLU A 111 5.16 -8.85 12.15
N PRO A 112 5.94 -9.94 11.99
CA PRO A 112 7.28 -9.84 11.42
C PRO A 112 7.29 -9.31 9.97
N LEU A 113 6.25 -9.58 9.18
CA LEU A 113 6.12 -8.98 7.85
C LEU A 113 5.93 -7.46 7.92
N LYS A 114 5.16 -6.96 8.89
CA LYS A 114 4.98 -5.52 9.10
C LYS A 114 6.27 -4.85 9.54
N GLU A 115 6.96 -5.44 10.50
CA GLU A 115 8.28 -4.97 10.96
C GLU A 115 9.30 -4.94 9.82
N PHE A 116 9.32 -5.99 8.98
CA PHE A 116 10.14 -6.02 7.78
C PHE A 116 9.81 -4.87 6.84
N ILE A 117 8.52 -4.64 6.52
CA ILE A 117 8.11 -3.53 5.65
C ILE A 117 8.53 -2.18 6.24
N TRP A 118 8.33 -1.96 7.55
CA TRP A 118 8.79 -0.74 8.23
C TRP A 118 10.29 -0.55 8.12
N SER A 119 11.07 -1.61 8.35
CA SER A 119 12.53 -1.56 8.23
C SER A 119 12.97 -1.12 6.83
N LYS A 120 12.24 -1.52 5.78
CA LYS A 120 12.56 -1.14 4.39
C LYS A 120 12.17 0.30 4.07
N PHE A 121 11.06 0.80 4.63
CA PHE A 121 10.76 2.23 4.53
C PHE A 121 11.82 3.09 5.24
N ASN A 122 12.23 2.69 6.45
CA ASN A 122 13.26 3.42 7.20
C ASN A 122 14.61 3.40 6.48
N PHE A 123 15.00 2.24 5.92
CA PHE A 123 16.19 2.15 5.08
C PHE A 123 16.15 3.14 3.90
N LEU A 124 15.01 3.28 3.23
CA LEU A 124 14.87 4.28 2.16
C LEU A 124 15.02 5.70 2.67
N LEU A 125 14.54 6.00 3.88
CA LEU A 125 14.68 7.35 4.47
C LEU A 125 16.14 7.67 4.86
N GLU A 126 16.85 6.68 5.37
CA GLU A 126 18.23 6.82 5.88
C GLU A 126 19.29 6.70 4.78
N SER A 127 18.92 6.17 3.60
CA SER A 127 19.86 5.95 2.52
C SER A 127 20.45 7.27 2.00
N PRO A 128 21.79 7.38 1.88
CA PRO A 128 22.45 8.59 1.38
C PRO A 128 22.14 8.87 -0.09
N THR A 129 21.62 7.87 -0.82
CA THR A 129 21.22 8.04 -2.22
C THR A 129 19.81 8.61 -2.37
N THR A 130 19.04 8.67 -1.29
CA THR A 130 17.65 9.14 -1.33
C THR A 130 17.60 10.64 -1.50
N LYS A 131 17.00 11.07 -2.60
CA LYS A 131 16.85 12.48 -2.95
C LYS A 131 15.63 13.07 -2.26
N PRO A 132 15.62 14.37 -1.94
CA PRO A 132 14.49 15.03 -1.27
C PRO A 132 13.13 14.79 -1.93
N HIS A 133 13.06 14.75 -3.27
CA HIS A 133 11.82 14.48 -3.99
C HIS A 133 11.27 13.07 -3.74
N GLN A 134 12.12 12.10 -3.44
CA GLN A 134 11.70 10.72 -3.15
C GLN A 134 10.98 10.63 -1.80
N PHE A 135 11.27 11.53 -0.85
CA PHE A 135 10.53 11.61 0.42
C PHE A 135 9.05 11.94 0.19
N SER A 136 8.73 12.71 -0.85
CA SER A 136 7.34 12.99 -1.24
C SER A 136 6.58 11.74 -1.76
N LEU A 137 7.30 10.63 -2.06
CA LEU A 137 6.73 9.34 -2.44
C LEU A 137 6.74 8.33 -1.28
N ILE A 138 7.82 8.34 -0.49
CA ILE A 138 8.01 7.43 0.66
C ILE A 138 6.99 7.74 1.76
N TYR A 139 6.88 8.99 2.20
CA TYR A 139 6.00 9.34 3.32
C TYR A 139 4.52 9.06 3.05
N PRO A 140 3.94 9.34 1.87
CA PRO A 140 2.56 8.90 1.59
C PRO A 140 2.38 7.38 1.62
N SER A 141 3.41 6.62 1.20
CA SER A 141 3.37 5.16 1.25
C SER A 141 3.40 4.65 2.69
N MET A 142 4.22 5.26 3.56
CA MET A 142 4.23 5.01 5.00
C MET A 142 2.89 5.38 5.65
N ALA A 143 2.30 6.53 5.30
CA ALA A 143 0.98 6.94 5.80
C ALA A 143 -0.11 5.91 5.46
N ASN A 144 -0.11 5.40 4.22
CA ASN A 144 -1.06 4.34 3.82
C ASN A 144 -0.81 3.03 4.56
N PHE A 145 0.45 2.72 4.88
CA PHE A 145 0.81 1.54 5.65
C PHE A 145 0.36 1.64 7.11
N SER A 146 0.65 2.75 7.81
CA SER A 146 0.08 3.05 9.15
C SER A 146 -1.44 3.01 9.15
N LYS A 147 -2.06 3.49 8.06
CA LYS A 147 -3.44 3.23 7.60
C LYS A 147 -3.93 1.82 7.93
N GLU A 148 -3.33 0.89 7.21
CA GLU A 148 -3.68 -0.53 7.19
C GLU A 148 -3.45 -1.20 8.55
N GLU A 149 -2.55 -0.67 9.37
CA GLU A 149 -2.26 -1.13 10.72
C GLU A 149 -3.17 -0.51 11.80
N GLY A 150 -4.01 0.46 11.44
CA GLY A 150 -4.88 1.18 12.38
C GLY A 150 -4.17 2.26 13.20
N ASN A 151 -2.94 2.64 12.84
CA ASN A 151 -2.21 3.70 13.54
C ASN A 151 -2.50 5.08 12.93
N HIS A 152 -3.63 5.66 13.36
CA HIS A 152 -4.15 6.90 12.79
C HIS A 152 -3.32 8.15 13.10
N GLU A 153 -2.60 8.19 14.22
CA GLU A 153 -1.75 9.33 14.58
C GLU A 153 -0.54 9.44 13.64
N GLN A 154 0.12 8.31 13.38
CA GLN A 154 1.25 8.25 12.43
C GLN A 154 0.85 8.64 11.02
N VAL A 155 -0.39 8.37 10.60
CA VAL A 155 -0.89 8.77 9.27
C VAL A 155 -0.80 10.28 9.08
N ILE A 156 -1.21 11.04 10.11
CA ILE A 156 -1.19 12.50 10.06
C ILE A 156 0.26 13.00 10.03
N GLU A 157 1.14 12.39 10.82
CA GLU A 157 2.56 12.74 10.86
C GLU A 157 3.24 12.52 9.50
N PHE A 158 3.08 11.33 8.90
CA PHE A 158 3.64 11.05 7.58
C PHE A 158 3.05 11.93 6.48
N ARG A 159 1.77 12.31 6.56
CA ARG A 159 1.18 13.27 5.61
C ARG A 159 1.82 14.66 5.71
N LYS A 160 2.14 15.13 6.93
CA LYS A 160 2.87 16.39 7.14
C LYS A 160 4.27 16.29 6.54
N LEU A 161 5.01 15.24 6.87
CA LEU A 161 6.37 15.02 6.34
C LEU A 161 6.40 14.94 4.80
N ALA A 162 5.38 14.33 4.19
CA ALA A 162 5.22 14.29 2.74
C ALA A 162 5.06 15.69 2.15
N LEU A 163 4.22 16.53 2.77
CA LEU A 163 4.02 17.90 2.32
C LEU A 163 5.26 18.76 2.53
N ASP A 164 5.88 18.68 3.69
CA ASP A 164 7.08 19.46 4.01
C ASP A 164 8.20 19.13 3.02
N SER A 165 8.34 17.86 2.64
CA SER A 165 9.27 17.42 1.60
C SER A 165 8.94 18.03 0.25
N GLN A 166 7.67 18.01 -0.16
CA GLN A 166 7.21 18.60 -1.42
C GLN A 166 7.44 20.12 -1.45
N LEU A 167 7.09 20.84 -0.37
CA LEU A 167 7.26 22.28 -0.28
C LEU A 167 8.73 22.69 -0.30
N ASN A 168 9.59 21.94 0.40
CA ASN A 168 11.03 22.19 0.37
C ASN A 168 11.64 22.00 -1.03
N GLU A 169 11.19 20.98 -1.76
CA GLU A 169 11.59 20.79 -3.16
C GLU A 169 11.11 21.95 -4.04
N ASN A 170 9.83 22.29 -3.95
CA ASN A 170 9.26 23.40 -4.71
C ASN A 170 9.98 24.71 -4.42
N ARG A 171 10.27 25.02 -3.15
CA ARG A 171 11.01 26.22 -2.76
C ARG A 171 12.37 26.30 -3.45
N ARG A 172 13.10 25.19 -3.53
CA ARG A 172 14.38 25.13 -4.26
C ARG A 172 14.16 25.40 -5.74
N PHE A 173 13.20 24.73 -6.37
CA PHE A 173 12.93 24.90 -7.80
C PHE A 173 12.52 26.33 -8.16
N LEU A 174 11.67 26.96 -7.33
CA LEU A 174 11.15 28.32 -7.55
C LEU A 174 12.23 29.40 -7.43
N ASN A 175 13.31 29.14 -6.69
CA ASN A 175 14.45 30.05 -6.61
C ASN A 175 15.22 30.14 -7.94
N TYR A 176 15.08 29.16 -8.83
CA TYR A 176 15.73 29.15 -10.14
C TYR A 176 14.82 29.63 -11.30
N GLN A 177 13.61 30.12 -10.99
CA GLN A 177 12.68 30.59 -12.00
C GLN A 177 12.96 32.04 -12.40
N TYR A 178 12.78 32.35 -13.68
CA TYR A 178 12.90 33.70 -14.25
C TYR A 178 11.65 34.55 -14.05
N PHE A 179 10.55 33.96 -13.59
CA PHE A 179 9.27 34.63 -13.39
C PHE A 179 8.89 34.68 -11.92
N GLU A 180 8.11 35.69 -11.56
CA GLU A 180 7.32 35.61 -10.35
C GLU A 180 6.31 34.47 -10.50
N VAL A 181 6.13 33.69 -9.43
CA VAL A 181 5.26 32.51 -9.43
C VAL A 181 4.25 32.66 -8.32
N GLU A 182 3.04 32.20 -8.56
CA GLU A 182 2.00 32.01 -7.57
C GLU A 182 1.66 30.53 -7.42
N CYS A 183 1.25 30.16 -6.21
CA CYS A 183 0.77 28.82 -5.94
C CYS A 183 -0.72 28.74 -6.24
N VAL A 184 -1.15 27.69 -6.91
CA VAL A 184 -2.56 27.34 -7.11
C VAL A 184 -2.78 26.00 -6.44
N ILE A 185 -3.76 25.92 -5.54
CA ILE A 185 -4.16 24.62 -4.99
C ILE A 185 -4.93 23.86 -6.08
N LEU A 186 -4.44 22.66 -6.40
CA LEU A 186 -5.07 21.74 -7.33
C LEU A 186 -5.74 20.62 -6.54
N SER A 187 -7.07 20.63 -6.47
CA SER A 187 -7.81 19.52 -5.88
C SER A 187 -7.90 18.37 -6.87
N VAL A 188 -7.34 17.21 -6.51
CA VAL A 188 -7.46 15.98 -7.32
C VAL A 188 -8.54 15.05 -6.74
N SER A 189 -8.76 15.09 -5.43
CA SER A 189 -9.76 14.27 -4.73
C SER A 189 -9.94 14.69 -3.28
N GLY A 190 -11.20 14.78 -2.82
CA GLY A 190 -11.58 14.98 -1.40
C GLY A 190 -12.33 16.29 -1.17
N THR A 191 -13.45 16.22 -0.44
CA THR A 191 -14.37 17.36 -0.19
C THR A 191 -13.73 18.53 0.54
N GLU A 192 -12.77 18.28 1.45
CA GLU A 192 -11.99 19.37 2.08
C GLU A 192 -11.05 20.06 1.10
N CYS A 193 -10.50 19.29 0.17
CA CYS A 193 -9.49 19.71 -0.80
C CYS A 193 -10.15 20.58 -1.90
N GLU A 194 -11.40 20.26 -2.25
CA GLU A 194 -12.25 21.04 -3.15
C GLU A 194 -12.54 22.47 -2.66
N LYS A 195 -12.59 22.72 -1.34
CA LYS A 195 -12.83 24.07 -0.80
C LYS A 195 -11.75 25.07 -1.18
N TYR A 196 -10.56 24.56 -1.50
CA TYR A 196 -9.40 25.36 -1.85
C TYR A 196 -9.08 25.28 -3.35
N ASP A 197 -9.88 24.57 -4.16
CA ASP A 197 -9.57 24.36 -5.57
C ASP A 197 -9.46 25.69 -6.32
N ASN A 198 -8.43 25.83 -7.15
CA ASN A 198 -8.07 27.05 -7.86
C ASN A 198 -7.79 28.29 -6.98
N THR A 199 -7.66 28.12 -5.65
CA THR A 199 -7.25 29.22 -4.77
C THR A 199 -5.80 29.58 -5.06
N VAL A 200 -5.57 30.86 -5.32
CA VAL A 200 -4.23 31.44 -5.50
C VAL A 200 -3.68 31.85 -4.14
N ILE A 201 -2.46 31.42 -3.83
CA ILE A 201 -1.77 31.71 -2.58
C ILE A 201 -0.38 32.30 -2.90
N GLU A 202 -0.04 33.37 -2.19
CA GLU A 202 1.31 33.93 -2.20
C GLU A 202 2.32 32.92 -1.65
N LEU A 203 3.47 32.79 -2.32
CA LEU A 203 4.47 31.79 -1.96
C LEU A 203 4.99 31.91 -0.52
N GLU A 204 5.18 33.13 -0.03
CA GLU A 204 5.64 33.38 1.35
C GLU A 204 4.63 32.84 2.36
N LYS A 205 3.35 33.18 2.19
CA LYS A 205 2.24 32.65 3.03
C LYS A 205 2.14 31.14 2.96
N LEU A 206 2.33 30.54 1.78
CA LEU A 206 2.34 29.09 1.59
C LEU A 206 3.44 28.41 2.42
N PHE A 207 4.66 28.95 2.39
CA PHE A 207 5.80 28.35 3.10
C PHE A 207 5.76 28.58 4.62
N GLU A 208 5.13 29.66 5.08
CA GLU A 208 4.96 29.96 6.50
C GLU A 208 3.79 29.19 7.14
N ASN A 209 2.65 29.13 6.43
CA ASN A 209 1.43 28.50 6.94
C ASN A 209 0.69 27.76 5.82
N PRO A 210 1.16 26.57 5.44
CA PRO A 210 0.53 25.81 4.37
C PRO A 210 -0.89 25.37 4.81
N PRO A 211 -1.94 25.67 4.02
CA PRO A 211 -3.32 25.30 4.37
C PRO A 211 -3.56 23.77 4.31
N LEU A 212 -2.68 23.05 3.61
CA LEU A 212 -2.62 21.59 3.53
C LEU A 212 -1.41 21.13 4.37
N PRO A 213 -1.31 19.86 4.82
CA PRO A 213 -2.20 18.75 4.57
C PRO A 213 -3.32 18.71 5.62
N HIS A 214 -4.51 18.27 5.22
CA HIS A 214 -5.61 18.10 6.16
C HIS A 214 -5.22 17.14 7.28
N LYS A 215 -5.42 17.56 8.54
CA LYS A 215 -5.12 16.77 9.75
C LYS A 215 -6.13 15.65 10.01
N THR A 216 -6.87 15.21 8.99
CA THR A 216 -7.97 14.26 9.12
C THR A 216 -7.62 12.89 8.56
N ILE A 217 -8.09 11.86 9.27
CA ILE A 217 -7.80 10.45 9.01
C ILE A 217 -8.77 9.85 7.97
N GLU A 218 -9.91 10.52 7.76
CA GLU A 218 -11.05 10.04 6.96
C GLU A 218 -10.78 10.00 5.45
N PHE A 219 -9.78 10.75 4.96
CA PHE A 219 -9.54 10.85 3.53
C PHE A 219 -8.47 9.85 3.08
N ASP A 220 -8.90 8.64 2.71
CA ASP A 220 -8.06 7.56 2.16
C ASP A 220 -7.27 7.98 0.92
N SER A 221 -7.75 9.01 0.23
CA SER A 221 -7.27 9.38 -1.10
C SER A 221 -7.06 10.87 -1.31
N CYS A 222 -7.13 11.73 -0.28
CA CYS A 222 -6.91 13.16 -0.56
C CYS A 222 -5.46 13.38 -1.01
N ARG A 223 -5.32 13.72 -2.30
CA ARG A 223 -4.07 14.08 -2.96
C ARG A 223 -4.09 15.57 -3.21
N CYS A 224 -4.02 16.32 -2.11
CA CYS A 224 -3.74 17.75 -2.15
C CYS A 224 -2.44 17.97 -2.91
N ARG A 225 -2.46 18.85 -3.92
CA ARG A 225 -1.25 19.24 -4.64
C ARG A 225 -1.20 20.75 -4.75
N TYR A 226 0.00 21.28 -4.55
CA TYR A 226 0.32 22.63 -4.93
C TYR A 226 0.78 22.61 -6.38
N GLY A 227 0.08 23.34 -7.23
CA GLY A 227 0.51 23.74 -8.56
C GLY A 227 1.20 25.09 -8.49
N PHE A 228 2.11 25.34 -9.42
CA PHE A 228 2.83 26.60 -9.52
C PHE A 228 2.69 27.13 -10.94
N ARG A 229 2.31 28.39 -11.08
CA ARG A 229 2.22 29.05 -12.39
C ARG A 229 2.85 30.45 -12.36
N PRO A 230 3.42 30.91 -13.49
CA PRO A 230 3.92 32.27 -13.58
C PRO A 230 2.79 33.29 -13.33
N LYS A 231 3.10 34.38 -12.62
CA LYS A 231 2.17 35.49 -12.43
C LYS A 231 2.04 36.31 -13.70
N LYS A 232 0.86 36.89 -13.88
CA LYS A 232 0.59 37.90 -14.89
C LYS A 232 0.28 39.24 -14.24
N ASP A 233 0.65 40.33 -14.91
CA ASP A 233 0.19 41.66 -14.53
C ASP A 233 -1.26 41.92 -14.97
N SER A 234 -1.74 43.15 -14.74
CA SER A 234 -3.09 43.58 -15.12
C SER A 234 -3.33 43.61 -16.63
N GLU A 235 -2.27 43.63 -17.44
CA GLU A 235 -2.33 43.67 -18.91
C GLU A 235 -2.22 42.25 -19.50
N GLY A 236 -1.86 41.26 -18.67
CA GLY A 236 -1.79 39.85 -19.04
C GLY A 236 -0.37 39.38 -19.38
N ASP A 237 0.63 40.24 -19.19
CA ASP A 237 2.04 39.98 -19.44
C ASP A 237 2.69 39.27 -18.25
N TRP A 238 3.72 38.47 -18.52
CA TRP A 238 4.39 37.66 -17.50
C TRP A 238 5.34 38.51 -16.65
N LEU A 239 5.22 38.42 -15.33
CA LEU A 239 6.10 39.13 -14.41
C LEU A 239 7.45 38.41 -14.27
N LEU A 240 8.54 39.08 -14.63
CA LEU A 240 9.91 38.56 -14.49
C LEU A 240 10.47 38.80 -13.07
N LYS A 241 11.23 37.82 -12.55
CA LYS A 241 12.07 37.99 -11.36
C LYS A 241 13.32 38.78 -11.78
N LEU A 242 13.44 39.99 -11.24
CA LEU A 242 14.63 40.84 -11.37
C LEU A 242 15.76 40.39 -10.43
#